data_AF-A0A836X0N5-F1
#
_entry.id   AF-A0A836X0N5-F1
#
_cell.length_a   1.000
_cell.length_b   1.000
_cell.length_c   1.000
_cell.angle_alpha   90.00
_cell.angle_beta   90.00
_cell.angle_gamma   90.00
#
_symmetry.space_group_name_H-M   'P 1'
#
loop_
_entity.id
_entity.type
_entity.pdbx_description
1 polymer ?
#
loop_
_entity_poly.entity_id
_entity_poly.type
_entity_poly.pdbx_seq_one_letter_code
_entity_poly.pdbx_strand_id
1 'polypeptide(L)'
;MATAALGILEVRGMVALAAAVDVMFKATSVRLVGRHMIGSGWLTVVIEGQTADVQVAIDNGRQEAALRGDVITAAVVPRPEADALGSMPHGASLQAGGANGEYEALGILETKGVVPLVAAADAMVKAGDVDLAGWTFIGGALVHACVTGSVGDVEAAIAAGELAAQRAGEFHAALVLSQPEMELDLLLPPRPAGERRATGGLGIVETTGYVGSVAASDVMVKDADVAVVGWTCSHPRRGPARRRDGSRRQRFCPGWRSG
;
A
#
# COMPACT_ATOMS: atom_id res chain seq x y z
N MET A 1 -16.39 -5.87 -32.70
CA MET A 1 -15.03 -5.61 -32.17
C MET A 1 -14.57 -6.91 -31.52
N ALA A 2 -13.31 -7.34 -31.70
CA ALA A 2 -12.81 -8.50 -30.97
C ALA A 2 -12.92 -8.19 -29.46
N THR A 3 -13.59 -9.05 -28.70
CA THR A 3 -13.68 -8.90 -27.26
C THR A 3 -12.30 -9.13 -26.67
N ALA A 4 -11.75 -8.11 -26.00
CA ALA A 4 -10.48 -8.22 -25.30
C ALA A 4 -10.56 -9.32 -24.24
N ALA A 5 -9.47 -10.05 -24.03
CA ALA A 5 -9.35 -10.98 -22.93
C ALA A 5 -9.11 -10.20 -21.63
N LEU A 6 -9.51 -10.79 -20.49
CA LEU A 6 -9.12 -10.31 -19.18
C LEU A 6 -8.11 -11.24 -18.53
N GLY A 7 -7.10 -10.66 -17.90
CA GLY A 7 -6.21 -11.33 -16.96
C GLY A 7 -6.56 -10.91 -15.55
N ILE A 8 -6.61 -11.85 -14.62
CA ILE A 8 -6.84 -11.60 -13.19
C ILE A 8 -5.68 -12.20 -12.43
N LEU A 9 -4.96 -11.37 -11.67
CA LEU A 9 -3.95 -11.83 -10.72
C LEU A 9 -4.34 -11.35 -9.32
N GLU A 10 -4.40 -12.29 -8.39
CA GLU A 10 -4.59 -12.04 -6.97
C GLU A 10 -3.41 -12.59 -6.18
N VAL A 11 -2.84 -11.74 -5.34
CA VAL A 11 -1.68 -12.05 -4.50
C VAL A 11 -1.90 -11.55 -3.08
N ARG A 12 -1.11 -12.07 -2.15
CA ARG A 12 -0.99 -11.52 -0.80
C ARG A 12 0.19 -10.54 -0.75
N GLY A 13 -0.09 -9.30 -0.37
CA GLY A 13 0.92 -8.27 -0.14
C GLY A 13 1.24 -7.38 -1.36
N MET A 14 1.64 -6.14 -1.08
CA MET A 14 1.89 -5.12 -2.11
C MET A 14 3.21 -5.37 -2.85
N VAL A 15 4.21 -5.91 -2.14
CA VAL A 15 5.51 -6.24 -2.74
C VAL A 15 5.36 -7.28 -3.85
N ALA A 16 4.62 -8.36 -3.58
CA ALA A 16 4.34 -9.39 -4.58
C ALA A 16 3.56 -8.82 -5.77
N LEU A 17 2.57 -7.94 -5.52
CA LEU A 17 1.78 -7.35 -6.58
C LEU A 17 2.60 -6.40 -7.47
N ALA A 18 3.40 -5.52 -6.86
CA ALA A 18 4.21 -4.56 -7.60
C ALA A 18 5.21 -5.25 -8.52
N ALA A 19 5.92 -6.27 -8.02
CA ALA A 19 6.87 -7.02 -8.84
C ALA A 19 6.16 -7.71 -10.02
N ALA A 20 5.00 -8.31 -9.77
CA ALA A 20 4.22 -8.96 -10.82
C ALA A 20 3.74 -7.97 -11.89
N VAL A 21 3.20 -6.82 -11.47
CA VAL A 21 2.71 -5.79 -12.39
C VAL A 21 3.87 -5.20 -13.20
N ASP A 22 5.01 -4.92 -12.59
CA ASP A 22 6.18 -4.43 -13.33
C ASP A 22 6.56 -5.36 -14.49
N VAL A 23 6.67 -6.67 -14.23
CA VAL A 23 7.02 -7.66 -15.25
C VAL A 23 5.89 -7.88 -16.28
N MET A 24 4.63 -7.83 -15.87
CA MET A 24 3.47 -7.99 -16.77
C MET A 24 3.48 -6.98 -17.91
N PHE A 25 3.66 -5.70 -17.56
CA PHE A 25 3.57 -4.59 -18.48
C PHE A 25 4.86 -4.41 -19.30
N LYS A 26 6.02 -4.79 -18.75
CA LYS A 26 7.27 -4.89 -19.52
C LYS A 26 7.24 -6.00 -20.58
N ALA A 27 6.47 -7.06 -20.36
CA ALA A 27 6.44 -8.22 -21.25
C ALA A 27 5.54 -8.01 -22.49
N THR A 28 4.40 -7.33 -22.33
CA THR A 28 3.37 -7.24 -23.38
C THR A 28 2.55 -5.97 -23.27
N SER A 29 1.91 -5.56 -24.36
CA SER A 29 0.98 -4.43 -24.38
C SER A 29 -0.39 -4.81 -23.81
N VAL A 30 -0.50 -4.84 -22.49
CA VAL A 30 -1.75 -4.99 -21.74
C VAL A 30 -2.08 -3.69 -21.01
N ARG A 31 -3.34 -3.53 -20.59
CA ARG A 31 -3.81 -2.34 -19.87
C ARG A 31 -4.38 -2.73 -18.53
N LEU A 32 -4.03 -2.00 -17.47
CA LEU A 32 -4.68 -2.15 -16.17
C LEU A 32 -6.09 -1.58 -16.24
N VAL A 33 -7.10 -2.37 -15.87
CA VAL A 33 -8.51 -1.95 -15.91
C VAL A 33 -9.18 -1.94 -14.54
N GLY A 34 -8.65 -2.71 -13.59
CA GLY A 34 -9.21 -2.80 -12.27
C GLY A 34 -8.19 -3.19 -11.22
N ARG A 35 -8.47 -2.77 -9.99
CA ARG A 35 -7.80 -3.28 -8.79
C ARG A 35 -8.82 -3.48 -7.68
N HIS A 36 -8.66 -4.56 -6.91
CA HIS A 36 -9.52 -4.87 -5.78
C HIS A 36 -8.68 -5.13 -4.54
N MET A 37 -9.19 -4.65 -3.40
CA MET A 37 -8.66 -4.93 -2.08
C MET A 37 -9.80 -5.54 -1.28
N ILE A 38 -9.79 -6.86 -1.13
CA ILE A 38 -10.92 -7.58 -0.53
C ILE A 38 -10.73 -7.87 0.96
N GLY A 39 -9.66 -7.33 1.55
CA GLY A 39 -9.31 -7.53 2.96
C GLY A 39 -8.26 -8.63 3.13
N SER A 40 -7.88 -8.89 4.38
CA SER A 40 -6.89 -9.93 4.76
C SER A 40 -5.51 -9.84 4.11
N GLY A 41 -5.19 -8.75 3.41
CA GLY A 41 -3.90 -8.57 2.74
C GLY A 41 -3.92 -8.99 1.27
N TRP A 42 -5.09 -9.35 0.72
CA TRP A 42 -5.22 -9.77 -0.67
C TRP A 42 -5.42 -8.56 -1.57
N LEU A 43 -4.66 -8.56 -2.66
CA LEU A 43 -4.68 -7.55 -3.69
C LEU A 43 -4.91 -8.22 -5.04
N THR A 44 -5.93 -7.76 -5.74
CA THR A 44 -6.27 -8.23 -7.08
C THR A 44 -5.98 -7.13 -8.09
N VAL A 45 -5.38 -7.46 -9.23
CA VAL A 45 -5.33 -6.63 -10.42
C VAL A 45 -6.05 -7.34 -11.56
N VAL A 46 -6.70 -6.52 -12.40
CA VAL A 46 -7.35 -6.96 -13.63
C VAL A 46 -6.73 -6.21 -14.78
N ILE A 47 -6.20 -6.95 -15.74
CA ILE A 47 -5.63 -6.43 -16.98
C ILE A 47 -6.50 -6.83 -18.17
N GLU A 48 -6.48 -6.04 -19.24
CA GLU A 48 -7.12 -6.38 -20.51
C GLU A 48 -6.12 -6.31 -21.67
N GLY A 49 -6.39 -7.07 -22.73
CA GLY A 49 -5.57 -7.05 -23.95
C GLY A 49 -6.00 -8.14 -24.94
N GLN A 50 -5.13 -8.44 -25.92
CA GLN A 50 -5.33 -9.62 -26.77
C GLN A 50 -5.13 -10.88 -25.93
N THR A 51 -5.84 -11.97 -26.26
CA THR A 51 -5.79 -13.22 -25.46
C THR A 51 -4.36 -13.76 -25.27
N ALA A 52 -3.53 -13.70 -26.32
CA ALA A 52 -2.15 -14.16 -26.24
C ALA A 52 -1.29 -13.27 -25.31
N ASP A 53 -1.43 -11.95 -25.43
CA ASP A 53 -0.68 -10.99 -24.60
C ASP A 53 -1.06 -11.12 -23.12
N VAL A 54 -2.36 -11.23 -22.85
CA VAL A 54 -2.88 -11.44 -21.50
C VAL A 54 -2.37 -12.75 -20.89
N GLN A 55 -2.27 -13.82 -21.70
CA GLN A 55 -1.73 -15.10 -21.24
C GLN A 55 -0.27 -14.96 -20.82
N VAL A 56 0.56 -14.34 -21.66
CA VAL A 56 1.98 -14.10 -21.35
C VAL A 56 2.14 -13.21 -20.11
N ALA A 57 1.38 -12.12 -20.02
CA ALA A 57 1.42 -11.23 -18.86
C ALA A 57 1.08 -11.99 -17.57
N ILE A 58 -0.04 -12.72 -17.53
CA ILE A 58 -0.46 -13.46 -16.33
C ILE A 58 0.55 -14.54 -15.94
N ASP A 59 1.13 -15.26 -16.90
CA ASP A 59 2.13 -16.30 -16.61
C ASP A 59 3.41 -15.69 -16.02
N ASN A 60 3.90 -14.59 -16.59
CA ASN A 60 5.09 -13.91 -16.07
C ASN A 60 4.84 -13.30 -14.69
N GLY A 61 3.74 -12.57 -14.52
CA GLY A 61 3.41 -11.95 -13.24
C GLY A 61 3.12 -12.97 -12.13
N ARG A 62 2.52 -14.12 -12.47
CA ARG A 62 2.36 -15.24 -11.52
C ARG A 62 3.72 -15.76 -11.05
N GLN A 63 4.66 -15.97 -11.96
CA GLN A 63 6.00 -16.46 -11.61
C GLN A 63 6.72 -15.45 -10.71
N GLU A 64 6.67 -14.17 -11.07
CA GLU A 64 7.34 -13.11 -10.33
C GLU A 64 6.75 -12.89 -8.93
N ALA A 65 5.42 -12.94 -8.81
CA ALA A 65 4.72 -12.87 -7.52
C ALA A 65 5.10 -14.02 -6.59
N ALA A 66 5.19 -15.25 -7.12
CA ALA A 66 5.47 -16.45 -6.34
C ALA A 66 6.86 -16.44 -5.68
N LEU A 67 7.78 -15.60 -6.16
CA LEU A 67 9.10 -15.41 -5.54
C LEU A 67 9.04 -14.53 -4.27
N ARG A 68 7.96 -13.77 -4.09
CA ARG A 68 7.89 -12.67 -3.10
C ARG A 68 6.66 -12.70 -2.21
N GLY A 69 5.68 -13.55 -2.49
CA GLY A 69 4.47 -13.72 -1.69
C GLY A 69 3.58 -14.83 -2.20
N ASP A 70 2.41 -14.96 -1.58
CA ASP A 70 1.44 -15.98 -1.95
C ASP A 70 0.64 -15.54 -3.19
N VAL A 71 0.66 -16.35 -4.24
CA VAL A 71 -0.29 -16.22 -5.35
C VAL A 71 -1.59 -16.91 -4.96
N ILE A 72 -2.67 -16.13 -4.83
CA ILE A 72 -3.99 -16.65 -4.47
C ILE A 72 -4.70 -17.18 -5.72
N THR A 73 -4.68 -16.41 -6.81
CA THR A 73 -5.32 -16.78 -8.08
C THR A 73 -4.62 -16.10 -9.25
N ALA A 74 -4.49 -16.81 -10.37
CA ALA A 74 -4.02 -16.27 -11.64
C ALA A 74 -4.87 -16.92 -12.76
N ALA A 75 -5.60 -16.10 -13.52
CA ALA A 75 -6.56 -16.60 -14.51
C ALA A 75 -6.65 -15.72 -15.74
N VAL A 76 -6.98 -16.34 -16.87
CA VAL A 76 -7.25 -15.66 -18.15
C VAL A 76 -8.67 -15.99 -18.58
N VAL A 77 -9.43 -14.96 -18.92
CA VAL A 77 -10.78 -15.03 -19.47
C VAL A 77 -10.72 -14.52 -20.91
N PRO A 78 -10.67 -15.41 -21.92
CA PRO A 78 -10.29 -15.04 -23.29
C PRO A 78 -11.35 -14.20 -24.02
N ARG A 79 -12.62 -14.34 -23.67
CA ARG A 79 -13.77 -13.66 -24.29
C ARG A 79 -14.87 -13.45 -23.25
N PRO A 80 -14.66 -12.55 -22.28
CA PRO A 80 -15.67 -12.26 -21.26
C PRO A 80 -16.93 -11.67 -21.90
N GLU A 81 -18.09 -12.03 -21.37
CA GLU A 81 -19.37 -11.51 -21.82
C GLU A 81 -19.54 -10.03 -21.42
N ALA A 82 -19.94 -9.18 -22.37
CA ALA A 82 -19.98 -7.74 -22.17
C ALA A 82 -20.94 -7.32 -21.04
N ASP A 83 -22.11 -7.95 -20.95
CA ASP A 83 -23.11 -7.67 -19.92
C ASP A 83 -22.60 -8.04 -18.51
N ALA A 84 -21.81 -9.11 -18.42
CA ALA A 84 -21.16 -9.52 -17.18
C ALA A 84 -20.11 -8.49 -16.76
N LEU A 85 -19.29 -7.99 -17.69
CA LEU A 85 -18.31 -6.94 -17.42
C LEU A 85 -18.94 -5.61 -17.03
N GLY A 86 -20.01 -5.19 -17.71
CA GLY A 86 -20.71 -3.94 -17.41
C GLY A 86 -21.35 -3.91 -16.02
N SER A 87 -21.64 -5.08 -15.46
CA SER A 87 -22.24 -5.22 -14.13
C SER A 87 -21.22 -5.43 -13.01
N MET A 88 -19.97 -5.78 -13.34
CA MET A 88 -18.93 -6.08 -12.36
C MET A 88 -18.01 -4.88 -12.11
N PRO A 89 -17.51 -4.68 -10.88
CA PRO A 89 -16.70 -3.52 -10.53
C PRO A 89 -15.27 -3.55 -11.10
N HIS A 90 -14.94 -4.47 -12.01
CA HIS A 90 -13.59 -4.70 -12.53
C HIS A 90 -13.10 -3.63 -13.52
N GLY A 91 -14.00 -2.82 -14.08
CA GLY A 91 -13.67 -1.72 -15.01
C GLY A 91 -14.01 -0.32 -14.49
N ALA A 92 -14.49 -0.21 -13.24
CA ALA A 92 -14.96 1.07 -12.70
C ALA A 92 -13.80 1.88 -12.11
N SER A 93 -13.33 2.85 -12.89
CA SER A 93 -12.46 3.99 -12.51
C SER A 93 -11.25 3.64 -11.66
N LEU A 94 -10.12 3.34 -12.30
CA LEU A 94 -8.80 3.58 -11.71
C LEU A 94 -8.66 5.10 -11.52
N GLN A 95 -8.94 5.61 -10.32
CA GLN A 95 -8.50 6.96 -9.96
C GLN A 95 -7.00 6.86 -9.69
N ALA A 96 -6.22 7.70 -10.38
CA ALA A 96 -4.77 7.76 -10.22
C ALA A 96 -4.37 7.86 -8.74
N GLY A 97 -3.49 6.96 -8.30
CA GLY A 97 -2.67 7.19 -7.12
C GLY A 97 -1.78 8.38 -7.44
N GLY A 98 -1.84 9.41 -6.59
CA GLY A 98 -1.36 10.77 -6.91
C GLY A 98 0.16 10.96 -6.93
N ALA A 99 0.87 10.23 -7.78
CA ALA A 99 2.27 10.50 -8.05
C ALA A 99 2.52 10.37 -9.56
N ASN A 100 2.42 11.49 -10.27
CA ASN A 100 2.81 11.57 -11.68
C ASN A 100 4.33 11.75 -11.72
N GLY A 101 5.09 10.65 -11.72
CA GLY A 101 6.55 10.74 -11.81
C GLY A 101 7.14 9.53 -12.51
N GLU A 102 7.89 9.76 -13.59
CA GLU A 102 8.90 8.80 -14.02
C GLU A 102 9.93 8.69 -12.89
N TYR A 103 9.92 7.59 -12.14
CA TYR A 103 10.95 7.33 -11.14
C TYR A 103 12.14 6.64 -11.77
N GLU A 104 13.35 7.03 -11.35
CA GLU A 104 14.53 6.23 -11.65
C GLU A 104 14.47 4.87 -10.94
N ALA A 105 14.07 4.86 -9.66
CA ALA A 105 13.83 3.66 -8.88
C ALA A 105 12.66 3.82 -7.89
N LEU A 106 12.02 2.70 -7.58
CA LEU A 106 10.95 2.57 -6.60
C LEU A 106 11.33 1.48 -5.59
N GLY A 107 11.34 1.85 -4.31
CA GLY A 107 11.44 0.93 -3.18
C GLY A 107 10.09 0.73 -2.52
N ILE A 108 9.73 -0.50 -2.21
CA ILE A 108 8.52 -0.85 -1.46
C ILE A 108 8.93 -1.71 -0.28
N LEU A 109 8.48 -1.35 0.92
CA LEU A 109 8.71 -2.12 2.13
C LEU A 109 7.39 -2.39 2.84
N GLU A 110 7.16 -3.64 3.20
CA GLU A 110 5.94 -4.16 3.81
C GLU A 110 6.23 -4.80 5.17
N THR A 111 5.35 -4.56 6.13
CA THR A 111 5.45 -5.09 7.50
C THR A 111 4.08 -5.53 8.00
N LYS A 112 4.05 -6.30 9.08
CA LYS A 112 2.83 -6.49 9.88
C LYS A 112 2.83 -5.50 11.05
N GLY A 113 1.91 -4.54 10.98
CA GLY A 113 1.81 -3.43 11.93
C GLY A 113 2.52 -2.17 11.48
N VAL A 114 1.99 -1.03 11.90
CA VAL A 114 2.49 0.33 11.63
C VAL A 114 3.75 0.66 12.42
N VAL A 115 3.98 0.08 13.61
CA VAL A 115 5.19 0.32 14.41
C VAL A 115 6.46 -0.05 13.63
N PRO A 116 6.61 -1.30 13.12
CA PRO A 116 7.77 -1.64 12.31
C PRO A 116 7.83 -0.83 11.02
N LEU A 117 6.69 -0.48 10.41
CA LEU A 117 6.66 0.37 9.22
C LEU A 117 7.23 1.77 9.47
N VAL A 118 6.87 2.42 10.59
CA VAL A 118 7.34 3.77 10.89
C VAL A 118 8.83 3.76 11.21
N ALA A 119 9.31 2.76 11.96
CA ALA A 119 10.73 2.58 12.20
C ALA A 119 11.51 2.35 10.89
N ALA A 120 10.95 1.56 9.98
CA ALA A 120 11.52 1.34 8.66
C ALA A 120 11.55 2.62 7.83
N ALA A 121 10.43 3.35 7.75
CA ALA A 121 10.34 4.59 6.98
C ALA A 121 11.31 5.66 7.48
N ASP A 122 11.46 5.81 8.80
CA ASP A 122 12.45 6.70 9.40
C ASP A 122 13.89 6.30 9.05
N ALA A 123 14.19 5.00 9.07
CA ALA A 123 15.51 4.50 8.68
C ALA A 123 15.79 4.69 7.19
N MET A 124 14.80 4.43 6.32
CA MET A 124 14.90 4.60 4.86
C MET A 124 15.30 6.02 4.48
N VAL A 125 14.57 7.03 4.97
CA VAL A 125 14.83 8.44 4.63
C VAL A 125 16.07 9.02 5.31
N LYS A 126 16.66 8.31 6.28
CA LYS A 126 17.95 8.68 6.90
C LYS A 126 19.15 8.04 6.22
N ALA A 127 18.95 6.94 5.50
CA ALA A 127 20.02 6.14 4.92
C ALA A 127 20.37 6.54 3.47
N GLY A 128 19.43 7.14 2.73
CA GLY A 128 19.64 7.58 1.34
C GLY A 128 18.88 8.86 1.02
N ASP A 129 19.24 9.50 -0.10
CA ASP A 129 18.50 10.66 -0.63
C ASP A 129 17.24 10.18 -1.37
N VAL A 130 16.22 9.79 -0.59
CA VAL A 130 14.96 9.25 -1.09
C VAL A 130 13.75 10.05 -0.64
N ASP A 131 12.77 10.14 -1.53
CA ASP A 131 11.46 10.70 -1.24
C ASP A 131 10.50 9.60 -0.77
N LEU A 132 9.88 9.77 0.40
CA LEU A 132 8.78 8.90 0.83
C LEU A 132 7.52 9.24 0.03
N ALA A 133 7.25 8.45 -1.01
CA ALA A 133 6.10 8.62 -1.91
C ALA A 133 4.78 8.50 -1.16
N GLY A 134 4.68 7.57 -0.20
CA GLY A 134 3.51 7.41 0.66
C GLY A 134 3.52 6.07 1.41
N TRP A 135 2.47 5.84 2.18
CA TRP A 135 2.23 4.56 2.86
C TRP A 135 0.73 4.32 3.02
N THR A 136 0.31 3.06 3.07
CA THR A 136 -1.10 2.71 3.32
C THR A 136 -1.26 1.30 3.89
N PHE A 137 -2.45 1.04 4.45
CA PHE A 137 -2.89 -0.29 4.81
C PHE A 137 -3.31 -1.09 3.58
N ILE A 138 -3.00 -2.38 3.59
CA ILE A 138 -3.43 -3.36 2.59
C ILE A 138 -4.61 -4.17 3.16
N GLY A 139 -4.43 -4.67 4.39
CA GLY A 139 -5.40 -5.54 5.09
C GLY A 139 -4.70 -6.69 5.79
N GLY A 140 -5.37 -7.37 6.74
CA GLY A 140 -4.77 -8.49 7.46
C GLY A 140 -3.51 -8.11 8.25
N ALA A 141 -3.51 -6.91 8.83
CA ALA A 141 -2.38 -6.25 9.50
C ALA A 141 -1.19 -5.88 8.59
N LEU A 142 -1.26 -6.15 7.28
CA LEU A 142 -0.23 -5.73 6.34
C LEU A 142 -0.34 -4.24 6.01
N VAL A 143 0.80 -3.58 6.06
CA VAL A 143 1.01 -2.17 5.76
C VAL A 143 2.30 -2.01 4.97
N HIS A 144 2.32 -1.08 4.02
CA HIS A 144 3.51 -0.82 3.21
C HIS A 144 3.81 0.67 3.08
N ALA A 145 5.07 0.97 2.81
CA ALA A 145 5.60 2.29 2.50
C ALA A 145 6.40 2.24 1.19
N CYS A 146 6.38 3.33 0.45
CA CYS A 146 7.04 3.47 -0.84
C CYS A 146 8.04 4.62 -0.80
N VAL A 147 9.25 4.39 -1.29
CA VAL A 147 10.30 5.41 -1.45
C VAL A 147 10.74 5.47 -2.91
N THR A 148 11.15 6.65 -3.37
CA THR A 148 11.60 6.88 -4.75
C THR A 148 12.89 7.70 -4.73
N GLY A 149 13.79 7.44 -5.68
CA GLY A 149 15.09 8.12 -5.75
C GLY A 149 15.99 7.49 -6.81
N SER A 150 17.30 7.71 -6.70
CA SER A 150 18.27 6.97 -7.51
C SER A 150 18.29 5.49 -7.13
N VAL A 151 18.73 4.61 -8.03
CA VAL A 151 18.80 3.16 -7.73
C VAL A 151 19.62 2.88 -6.47
N GLY A 152 20.80 3.51 -6.34
CA GLY A 152 21.68 3.31 -5.19
C GLY A 152 21.11 3.85 -3.87
N ASP A 153 20.43 5.00 -3.90
CA ASP A 153 19.77 5.56 -2.72
C ASP A 153 18.60 4.68 -2.26
N VAL A 154 17.82 4.16 -3.20
CA VAL A 154 16.68 3.28 -2.90
C VAL A 154 17.16 1.93 -2.33
N GLU A 155 18.21 1.33 -2.88
CA GLU A 155 18.81 0.10 -2.33
C GLU A 155 19.32 0.30 -0.90
N ALA A 156 20.06 1.39 -0.65
CA ALA A 156 20.55 1.72 0.68
C ALA A 156 19.41 1.98 1.67
N ALA A 157 18.38 2.70 1.24
CA ALA A 157 17.20 2.98 2.03
C ALA A 157 16.49 1.67 2.43
N ILE A 158 16.15 0.80 1.46
CA ILE A 158 15.46 -0.46 1.71
C ILE A 158 16.25 -1.35 2.66
N ALA A 159 17.56 -1.49 2.46
CA ALA A 159 18.42 -2.29 3.35
C ALA A 159 18.38 -1.79 4.81
N ALA A 160 18.43 -0.47 5.02
CA ALA A 160 18.31 0.13 6.35
C ALA A 160 16.90 -0.05 6.94
N GLY A 161 15.87 0.09 6.11
CA GLY A 161 14.47 -0.10 6.47
C GLY A 161 14.16 -1.51 6.94
N GLU A 162 14.66 -2.53 6.23
CA GLU A 162 14.48 -3.94 6.60
C GLU A 162 15.03 -4.24 8.00
N LEU A 163 16.27 -3.81 8.26
CA LEU A 163 16.90 -3.99 9.57
C LEU A 163 16.14 -3.26 10.68
N ALA A 164 15.61 -2.07 10.40
CA ALA A 164 14.80 -1.32 11.36
C ALA A 164 13.44 -1.99 11.62
N ALA A 165 12.76 -2.47 10.57
CA ALA A 165 11.50 -3.20 10.67
C ALA A 165 11.66 -4.45 11.54
N GLN A 166 12.69 -5.27 11.27
CA GLN A 166 12.97 -6.51 12.01
C GLN A 166 13.27 -6.27 13.49
N ARG A 167 13.90 -5.14 13.83
CA ARG A 167 14.14 -4.77 15.24
C ARG A 167 12.90 -4.27 15.94
N ALA A 168 12.04 -3.55 15.22
CA ALA A 168 10.85 -2.90 15.79
C ALA A 168 9.61 -3.80 15.81
N GLY A 169 9.56 -4.86 14.99
CA GLY A 169 8.41 -5.75 14.87
C GLY A 169 8.58 -6.77 13.75
N GLU A 170 7.48 -7.10 13.08
CA GLU A 170 7.47 -8.14 12.05
C GLU A 170 7.63 -7.53 10.65
N PHE A 171 8.82 -7.70 10.08
CA PHE A 171 9.08 -7.45 8.66
C PHE A 171 8.36 -8.50 7.79
N HIS A 172 7.73 -8.08 6.69
CA HIS A 172 7.05 -8.99 5.78
C HIS A 172 7.82 -9.20 4.47
N ALA A 173 8.06 -8.12 3.71
CA ALA A 173 8.70 -8.19 2.41
C ALA A 173 9.26 -6.82 2.01
N ALA A 174 10.21 -6.81 1.08
CA ALA A 174 10.70 -5.59 0.44
C ALA A 174 11.03 -5.83 -1.04
N LEU A 175 11.08 -4.75 -1.81
CA LEU A 175 11.36 -4.76 -3.24
C LEU A 175 12.04 -3.46 -3.65
N VAL A 176 13.02 -3.58 -4.55
CA VAL A 176 13.58 -2.48 -5.32
C VAL A 176 13.32 -2.75 -6.79
N LEU A 177 12.72 -1.79 -7.48
CA LEU A 177 12.53 -1.78 -8.93
C LEU A 177 13.33 -0.63 -9.53
N SER A 178 14.24 -0.95 -10.46
CA SER A 178 14.85 0.04 -11.33
C SER A 178 13.94 0.26 -12.53
N GLN A 179 13.71 1.53 -12.88
CA GLN A 179 12.80 1.93 -13.97
C GLN A 179 11.43 1.22 -13.85
N PRO A 180 10.69 1.47 -12.74
CA PRO A 180 9.39 0.88 -12.54
C PRO A 180 8.42 1.27 -13.65
N GLU A 181 7.56 0.34 -14.06
CA GLU A 181 6.52 0.64 -15.04
C GLU A 181 5.53 1.71 -14.54
N MET A 182 5.14 2.64 -15.42
CA MET A 182 4.25 3.75 -15.08
C MET A 182 2.89 3.30 -14.53
N GLU A 183 2.34 2.17 -14.99
CA GLU A 183 1.08 1.62 -14.48
C GLU A 183 1.10 1.29 -12.98
N LEU A 184 2.29 1.15 -12.37
CA LEU A 184 2.42 0.97 -10.93
C LEU A 184 1.91 2.17 -10.13
N ASP A 185 1.94 3.39 -10.67
CA ASP A 185 1.43 4.60 -9.99
C ASP A 185 -0.05 4.47 -9.59
N LEU A 186 -0.82 3.66 -10.33
CA LEU A 186 -2.22 3.39 -10.03
C LEU A 186 -2.42 2.53 -8.78
N LEU A 187 -1.35 1.87 -8.31
CA LEU A 187 -1.33 1.03 -7.13
C LEU A 187 -0.66 1.72 -5.93
N LEU A 188 0.18 2.74 -6.17
CA LEU A 188 0.89 3.45 -5.12
C LEU A 188 -0.04 4.29 -4.24
N PRO A 189 0.27 4.40 -2.94
CA PRO A 189 -0.48 5.26 -2.05
C PRO A 189 -0.36 6.73 -2.49
N PRO A 190 -1.45 7.52 -2.40
CA PRO A 190 -1.36 8.94 -2.69
C PRO A 190 -0.40 9.61 -1.70
N ARG A 191 0.41 10.54 -2.19
CA ARG A 191 1.30 11.33 -1.34
C ARG A 191 0.48 12.05 -0.26
N PRO A 192 0.76 11.83 1.03
CA PRO A 192 -0.04 12.44 2.08
C PRO A 192 0.10 13.96 2.05
N ALA A 193 -1.02 14.67 1.90
CA ALA A 193 -1.09 16.12 2.02
C ALA A 193 -0.94 16.54 3.49
N GLY A 194 0.30 16.56 3.99
CA GLY A 194 0.62 16.96 5.35
C GLY A 194 1.80 17.93 5.38
N GLU A 195 1.73 18.95 6.24
CA GLU A 195 2.87 19.81 6.55
C GLU A 195 3.92 18.98 7.32
N ARG A 196 5.21 19.16 7.01
CA ARG A 196 6.30 18.58 7.79
C ARG A 196 6.18 19.07 9.24
N ARG A 197 5.99 18.15 10.17
CA ARG A 197 5.99 18.44 11.62
C ARG A 197 7.27 17.93 12.23
N ALA A 198 8.11 18.83 12.72
CA ALA A 198 9.12 18.46 13.69
C ALA A 198 8.41 18.25 15.03
N THR A 199 8.17 16.98 15.38
CA THR A 199 7.86 16.61 16.76
C THR A 199 9.17 16.40 17.51
N GLY A 200 9.14 16.42 18.84
CA GLY A 200 10.22 15.82 19.64
C GLY A 200 10.23 14.29 19.45
N GLY A 201 10.42 13.54 20.53
CA GLY A 201 10.26 12.08 20.49
C GLY A 201 8.82 11.66 20.13
N LEU A 202 8.69 10.61 19.32
CA LEU A 202 7.40 9.98 19.01
C LEU A 202 7.40 8.55 19.56
N GLY A 203 6.44 8.25 20.44
CA GLY A 203 6.11 6.89 20.85
C GLY A 203 4.93 6.36 20.02
N ILE A 204 4.99 5.08 19.63
CA ILE A 204 3.92 4.42 18.88
C ILE A 204 3.59 3.12 19.60
N VAL A 205 2.30 2.89 19.84
CA VAL A 205 1.80 1.62 20.38
C VAL A 205 0.66 1.13 19.51
N GLU A 206 0.76 -0.14 19.15
CA GLU A 206 -0.27 -0.85 18.40
C GLU A 206 -0.96 -1.88 19.26
N THR A 207 -2.27 -1.98 19.06
CA THR A 207 -3.13 -2.90 19.80
C THR A 207 -4.20 -3.43 18.87
N THR A 208 -4.58 -4.70 19.03
CA THR A 208 -5.64 -5.35 18.24
C THR A 208 -7.06 -4.94 18.66
N GLY A 209 -7.21 -4.08 19.67
CA GLY A 209 -8.52 -3.65 20.17
C GLY A 209 -8.50 -2.30 20.87
N TYR A 210 -9.64 -1.62 20.84
CA TYR A 210 -9.81 -0.26 21.37
C TYR A 210 -9.56 -0.16 22.88
N VAL A 211 -9.91 -1.19 23.65
CA VAL A 211 -9.65 -1.24 25.09
C VAL A 211 -8.15 -1.19 25.37
N GLY A 212 -7.36 -1.93 24.59
CA GLY A 212 -5.90 -1.93 24.70
C GLY A 212 -5.31 -0.54 24.43
N SER A 213 -5.77 0.14 23.38
CA SER A 213 -5.28 1.49 23.06
C SER A 213 -5.63 2.52 24.12
N VAL A 214 -6.84 2.44 24.69
CA VAL A 214 -7.26 3.33 25.79
C VAL A 214 -6.41 3.07 27.02
N ALA A 215 -6.27 1.81 27.44
CA ALA A 215 -5.48 1.43 28.61
C ALA A 215 -4.01 1.83 28.46
N ALA A 216 -3.41 1.58 27.30
CA ALA A 216 -2.03 1.99 27.02
C ALA A 216 -1.87 3.51 27.07
N SER A 217 -2.79 4.25 26.45
CA SER A 217 -2.75 5.72 26.44
C SER A 217 -2.91 6.30 27.86
N ASP A 218 -3.81 5.75 28.66
CA ASP A 218 -4.06 6.18 30.04
C ASP A 218 -2.80 6.03 30.91
N VAL A 219 -2.11 4.89 30.82
CA VAL A 219 -0.86 4.66 31.54
C VAL A 219 0.23 5.64 31.06
N MET A 220 0.39 5.82 29.74
CA MET A 220 1.43 6.71 29.20
C MET A 220 1.31 8.15 29.68
N VAL A 221 0.10 8.73 29.65
CA VAL A 221 -0.12 10.13 30.02
C VAL A 221 -0.06 10.36 31.53
N LYS A 222 -0.21 9.29 32.33
CA LYS A 222 -0.07 9.36 33.79
C LYS A 222 1.38 9.22 34.24
N ASP A 223 2.16 8.41 33.52
CA ASP A 223 3.53 8.07 33.92
C ASP A 223 4.60 9.00 33.31
N ALA A 224 4.29 9.67 32.20
CA ALA A 224 5.23 10.54 31.50
C ALA A 224 4.58 11.84 31.01
N ASP A 225 5.40 12.90 30.86
CA ASP A 225 4.97 14.16 30.24
C ASP A 225 4.91 14.00 28.71
N VAL A 226 3.85 13.31 28.26
CA VAL A 226 3.58 13.02 26.85
C VAL A 226 2.14 13.37 26.48
N ALA A 227 1.92 13.67 25.20
CA ALA A 227 0.59 13.93 24.66
C ALA A 227 0.22 12.88 23.61
N VAL A 228 -1.03 12.40 23.65
CA VAL A 228 -1.58 11.57 22.58
C VAL A 228 -1.89 12.47 21.37
N VAL A 229 -1.04 12.39 20.35
CA VAL A 229 -1.09 13.26 19.16
C VAL A 229 -1.88 12.67 17.99
N GLY A 230 -2.20 11.38 18.03
CA GLY A 230 -2.99 10.72 16.99
C GLY A 230 -3.49 9.34 17.42
N TRP A 231 -4.73 9.04 17.06
CA TRP A 231 -5.31 7.69 17.14
C TRP A 231 -5.80 7.29 15.76
N THR A 232 -5.28 6.17 15.27
CA THR A 232 -5.64 5.62 13.97
C THR A 232 -6.18 4.22 14.17
N CYS A 233 -7.47 4.03 13.89
CA CYS A 233 -8.03 2.69 13.69
C CYS A 233 -7.92 2.34 12.21
N SER A 234 -7.69 1.07 11.89
CA SER A 234 -7.61 0.54 10.52
C SER A 234 -8.90 0.64 9.69
N HIS A 235 -9.93 1.33 10.18
CA HIS A 235 -11.13 1.56 9.40
C HIS A 235 -10.85 2.61 8.31
N PRO A 236 -11.30 2.38 7.07
CA PRO A 236 -11.11 3.34 5.98
C PRO A 236 -11.70 4.68 6.41
N ARG A 237 -10.88 5.74 6.36
CA ARG A 237 -11.38 7.11 6.51
C ARG A 237 -12.45 7.34 5.44
N ARG A 238 -13.71 7.46 5.85
CA ARG A 238 -14.77 7.98 4.97
C ARG A 238 -14.53 9.47 4.73
N GLY A 239 -13.80 9.79 3.67
CA GLY A 239 -13.68 11.13 3.07
C GLY A 239 -13.05 12.23 3.95
N PRO A 240 -12.71 13.38 3.37
CA PRO A 240 -12.17 14.50 4.12
C PRO A 240 -13.26 15.11 5.01
N ALA A 241 -12.97 15.23 6.31
CA ALA A 241 -13.80 16.00 7.23
C ALA A 241 -13.85 17.45 6.73
N ARG A 242 -15.04 17.94 6.35
CA ARG A 242 -15.24 19.37 6.11
C ARG A 242 -14.76 20.14 7.33
N ARG A 243 -13.79 21.04 7.14
CA ARG A 243 -13.36 21.99 8.16
C ARG A 243 -14.57 22.86 8.53
N ARG A 244 -15.17 22.59 9.69
CA ARG A 244 -15.94 23.59 10.43
C ARG A 244 -15.00 24.17 11.48
N ASP A 245 -14.54 25.39 11.17
CA ASP A 245 -14.32 26.50 12.09
C ASP A 245 -13.78 26.19 13.52
N GLY A 246 -12.53 26.60 13.73
CA GLY A 246 -12.14 27.50 14.83
C GLY A 246 -12.12 27.02 16.29
N SER A 247 -12.69 25.88 16.65
CA SER A 247 -12.63 25.39 18.03
C SER A 247 -12.12 23.95 18.10
N ARG A 248 -11.01 23.76 18.83
CA ARG A 248 -10.42 22.46 19.14
C ARG A 248 -11.46 21.57 19.81
N ARG A 249 -11.96 20.57 19.09
CA ARG A 249 -12.45 19.30 19.66
C ARG A 249 -11.93 18.17 18.79
N GLN A 250 -11.10 17.30 19.37
CA GLN A 250 -10.78 16.00 18.79
C GLN A 250 -12.11 15.27 18.57
N ARG A 251 -12.45 14.96 17.32
CA ARG A 251 -13.66 14.19 17.02
C ARG A 251 -13.34 12.72 17.31
N PHE A 252 -13.74 12.26 18.49
CA PHE A 252 -13.95 10.84 18.76
C PHE A 252 -14.93 10.26 17.74
N CYS A 253 -14.77 8.98 17.39
CA CYS A 253 -15.70 8.23 16.54
C CYS A 253 -17.15 8.47 16.97
N PRO A 254 -18.08 8.81 16.05
CA PRO A 254 -19.47 9.05 16.39
C PRO A 254 -20.14 7.71 16.72
N GLY A 255 -20.32 7.42 18.02
CA GLY A 255 -20.96 6.19 18.46
C GLY A 255 -21.07 6.00 19.97
N TRP A 256 -20.33 6.77 20.77
CA TRP A 256 -20.44 6.72 22.24
C TRP A 256 -21.33 7.85 22.75
N ARG A 257 -22.57 7.50 23.14
CA ARG A 257 -23.37 8.29 24.08
C ARG A 257 -23.21 7.61 25.44
N SER A 258 -22.62 8.31 26.40
CA SER A 258 -22.58 7.90 27.81
C SER A 258 -24.00 7.87 28.37
N GLY A 259 -24.43 6.70 28.82
CA GLY A 259 -25.45 6.54 29.85
C GLY A 259 -24.79 6.49 31.22
#